data_AF-A0A960P479-F1
#
_entry.id   AF-A0A960P479-F1
#
_cell.length_a   1.000
_cell.length_b   1.000
_cell.length_c   1.000
_cell.angle_alpha   90.00
_cell.angle_beta   90.00
_cell.angle_gamma   90.00
#
_symmetry.space_group_name_H-M   'P 1'
#
loop_
_entity.id
_entity.type
_entity.pdbx_description
1 polymer ?
#
loop_
_entity_poly.entity_id
_entity_poly.type
_entity_poly.pdbx_seq_one_letter_code
_entity_poly.pdbx_strand_id
1 'polypeptide(L)'
;ALGELESCGASSEVVRYLDHPLDRAALLDLIAKLEDDPADLVRKDPYFADQGLDAADYTTPEAVADLLVAHPRLMQRPVLVRGDRAIIGRPKDRVAEFLAG
;
A
#
# COMPACT_ATOMS: atom_id res chain seq x y z
N ALA A 1 -8.18 -0.37 -20.58
CA ALA A 1 -7.37 0.71 -19.97
C ALA A 1 -6.11 0.13 -19.29
N LEU A 2 -5.35 -0.69 -20.02
CA LEU A 2 -4.11 -1.35 -19.58
C LEU A 2 -2.96 -1.09 -20.56
N GLY A 3 -3.16 -0.20 -21.55
CA GLY A 3 -2.33 -0.10 -22.76
C GLY A 3 -1.52 1.19 -22.92
N GLU A 4 -1.38 2.01 -21.87
CA GLU A 4 -0.70 3.32 -21.99
C GLU A 4 0.38 3.58 -20.92
N LEU A 5 0.94 2.54 -20.31
CA LEU A 5 2.06 2.68 -19.36
C LEU A 5 3.45 2.47 -19.99
N GLU A 6 3.54 2.13 -21.28
CA GLU A 6 4.82 1.83 -21.94
C GLU A 6 5.56 3.05 -22.52
N SER A 7 5.01 4.27 -22.44
CA SER A 7 5.56 5.44 -23.15
C SER A 7 6.42 6.39 -22.31
N CYS A 8 6.53 6.18 -21.00
CA CYS A 8 7.53 6.86 -20.18
C CYS A 8 8.57 5.81 -19.78
N GLY A 9 9.82 5.95 -20.21
CA GLY A 9 10.94 5.06 -19.89
C GLY A 9 11.33 4.96 -18.41
N ALA A 10 10.39 5.22 -17.49
CA ALA A 10 10.47 4.82 -16.10
C ALA A 10 10.04 3.35 -16.00
N SER A 11 10.97 2.47 -15.66
CA SER A 11 10.69 1.07 -15.33
C SER A 11 9.77 1.02 -14.09
N SER A 12 8.47 1.04 -14.30
CA SER A 12 7.48 0.89 -13.23
C SER A 12 7.16 -0.59 -13.08
N GLU A 13 7.55 -1.16 -11.94
CA GLU A 13 7.18 -2.52 -11.59
C GLU A 13 5.75 -2.52 -11.02
N VAL A 14 4.81 -3.10 -11.76
CA VAL A 14 3.43 -3.23 -11.30
C VAL A 14 3.30 -4.53 -10.51
N VAL A 15 3.44 -4.44 -9.18
CA VAL A 15 3.26 -5.59 -8.29
C VAL A 15 1.77 -5.82 -8.04
N ARG A 16 1.24 -6.92 -8.58
CA ARG A 16 -0.11 -7.41 -8.27
C ARG A 16 -0.08 -8.17 -6.95
N TYR A 17 -0.01 -7.43 -5.85
CA TYR A 17 0.18 -8.06 -4.54
C TYR A 17 -0.99 -8.96 -4.07
N LEU A 18 -2.15 -8.89 -4.73
CA LEU A 18 -3.21 -9.87 -4.49
C LEU A 18 -2.89 -11.26 -5.07
N ASP A 19 -2.13 -11.31 -6.16
CA ASP A 19 -1.65 -12.56 -6.76
C ASP A 19 -0.37 -13.03 -6.05
N HIS A 20 0.48 -12.08 -5.64
CA HIS A 20 1.75 -12.31 -4.94
C HIS A 20 1.83 -11.43 -3.69
N PRO A 21 1.26 -11.85 -2.54
CA PRO A 21 1.27 -11.05 -1.32
C PRO A 21 2.69 -10.75 -0.88
N LEU A 22 2.90 -9.52 -0.40
CA LEU A 22 4.16 -9.10 0.20
C LEU A 22 4.36 -9.88 1.50
N ASP A 23 5.59 -10.30 1.75
CA ASP A 23 5.94 -10.85 3.06
C ASP A 23 6.08 -9.73 4.10
N ARG A 24 6.28 -10.13 5.36
CA ARG A 24 6.42 -9.20 6.48
C ARG A 24 7.58 -8.22 6.29
N ALA A 25 8.71 -8.67 5.75
CA ALA A 25 9.88 -7.84 5.58
C ALA A 25 9.64 -6.78 4.50
N ALA A 26 9.07 -7.18 3.36
CA ALA A 26 8.70 -6.29 2.28
C ALA A 26 7.62 -5.28 2.71
N LEU A 27 6.68 -5.68 3.57
CA LEU A 27 5.69 -4.76 4.15
C LEU A 27 6.33 -3.74 5.09
N LEU A 28 7.26 -4.16 5.95
CA LEU A 28 7.99 -3.24 6.81
C LEU A 28 8.84 -2.26 6.00
N ASP A 29 9.52 -2.74 4.96
CA ASP A 29 10.29 -1.89 4.05
C ASP A 29 9.40 -0.88 3.31
N LEU A 30 8.19 -1.31 2.92
CA LEU A 30 7.20 -0.43 2.31
C LEU A 30 6.71 0.64 3.30
N ILE A 31 6.36 0.23 4.53
CA ILE A 31 5.89 1.13 5.59
C ILE A 31 6.98 2.14 5.97
N ALA A 32 8.24 1.72 6.02
CA ALA A 32 9.38 2.60 6.29
C ALA A 32 9.57 3.69 5.23
N LYS A 33 9.12 3.44 3.99
CA LYS A 33 9.13 4.42 2.89
C LYS A 33 7.85 5.24 2.81
N LEU A 34 6.81 4.84 3.53
CA LEU A 34 5.48 5.46 3.46
C LEU A 34 5.51 6.85 4.07
N GLU A 35 5.05 7.84 3.32
CA GLU A 35 4.93 9.22 3.82
C GLU A 35 3.66 9.44 4.65
N ASP A 36 2.63 8.62 4.38
CA ASP A 36 1.37 8.60 5.11
C ASP A 36 1.51 7.74 6.38
N ASP A 37 0.54 7.83 7.31
CA ASP A 37 0.57 7.03 8.53
C ASP A 37 0.51 5.52 8.19
N PRO A 38 1.30 4.65 8.85
CA PRO A 38 1.24 3.21 8.64
C PRO A 38 -0.19 2.65 8.74
N ALA A 39 -1.00 3.16 9.66
CA ALA A 39 -2.38 2.73 9.83
C ALA A 39 -3.27 3.11 8.63
N ASP A 40 -2.93 4.16 7.88
CA ASP A 40 -3.66 4.53 6.66
C ASP A 40 -3.48 3.50 5.55
N LEU A 41 -2.42 2.69 5.60
CA LEU A 41 -2.21 1.56 4.68
C LEU A 41 -3.30 0.49 4.83
N VAL A 42 -3.99 0.44 5.97
CA VAL A 42 -5.07 -0.51 6.25
C VAL A 42 -6.39 0.06 5.76
N ARG A 43 -7.02 -0.66 4.83
CA ARG A 43 -8.33 -0.37 4.27
C ARG A 43 -9.43 -0.73 5.26
N LYS A 44 -10.11 0.29 5.77
CA LYS A 44 -11.27 0.17 6.67
C LYS A 44 -12.57 -0.04 5.88
N ASP A 45 -12.73 -1.20 5.26
CA ASP A 45 -13.95 -1.58 4.52
C ASP A 45 -14.81 -2.60 5.31
N PRO A 46 -15.97 -3.06 4.80
CA PRO A 46 -16.77 -4.06 5.53
C PRO A 46 -16.00 -5.35 5.84
N TYR A 47 -15.00 -5.72 5.03
CA TYR A 47 -14.17 -6.88 5.31
C TYR A 47 -13.31 -6.67 6.56
N PHE A 48 -12.81 -5.45 6.80
CA PHE A 48 -12.15 -5.10 8.07
C PHE A 48 -13.08 -5.33 9.28
N ALA A 49 -14.33 -4.87 9.20
CA ALA A 49 -15.31 -5.03 10.27
C ALA A 49 -15.69 -6.52 10.48
N ASP A 50 -15.82 -7.29 9.39
CA ASP A 50 -16.13 -8.72 9.44
C ASP A 50 -15.02 -9.56 10.10
N GLN A 51 -13.77 -9.09 10.10
CA GLN A 51 -12.67 -9.73 10.83
C GLN A 51 -12.68 -9.42 12.33
N GLY A 52 -13.55 -8.52 12.81
CA GLY A 52 -13.62 -8.13 14.22
C GLY A 52 -12.37 -7.38 14.71
N LEU A 53 -11.67 -6.69 13.80
CA LEU A 53 -10.45 -5.95 14.10
C LEU A 53 -10.78 -4.56 14.65
N ASP A 54 -10.01 -4.09 15.64
CA ASP A 54 -10.07 -2.72 16.13
C ASP A 54 -8.91 -1.88 15.53
N ALA A 55 -9.16 -0.61 15.24
CA ALA A 55 -8.11 0.33 14.87
C ALA A 55 -7.05 0.51 15.99
N ALA A 56 -7.39 0.20 17.24
CA ALA A 56 -6.46 0.18 18.35
C ALA A 56 -5.43 -0.97 18.28
N ASP A 57 -5.70 -2.02 17.50
CA ASP A 57 -4.86 -3.23 17.48
C ASP A 57 -3.57 -3.08 16.65
N TYR A 58 -3.49 -2.06 15.77
CA TYR A 58 -2.37 -1.85 14.84
C TYR A 58 -1.79 -0.45 14.89
N THR A 59 -1.33 -0.04 16.07
CA THR A 59 -0.76 1.30 16.30
C THR A 59 0.73 1.44 15.96
N THR A 60 1.41 0.34 15.61
CA THR A 60 2.84 0.34 15.23
C THR A 60 3.04 -0.18 13.80
N PRO A 61 4.14 0.20 13.12
CA PRO A 61 4.51 -0.35 11.83
C PRO A 61 4.54 -1.88 11.80
N GLU A 62 5.03 -2.50 12.87
CA GLU A 62 5.09 -3.96 13.01
C GLU A 62 3.69 -4.58 13.08
N ALA A 63 2.80 -3.99 13.89
CA ALA A 63 1.43 -4.48 14.01
C ALA A 63 0.65 -4.31 12.71
N VAL A 64 0.88 -3.22 11.97
CA VAL A 64 0.32 -3.04 10.61
C VAL A 64 0.84 -4.10 9.66
N ALA A 65 2.16 -4.35 9.64
CA ALA A 65 2.75 -5.38 8.79
C ALA A 65 2.18 -6.77 9.12
N ASP A 66 2.10 -7.14 10.40
CA ASP A 66 1.55 -8.42 10.86
C ASP A 66 0.08 -8.58 10.45
N LEU A 67 -0.71 -7.51 10.57
CA LEU A 67 -2.10 -7.48 10.12
C LEU A 67 -2.21 -7.70 8.60
N LEU A 68 -1.38 -7.02 7.80
CA LEU A 68 -1.42 -7.12 6.34
C LEU A 68 -0.86 -8.45 5.81
N VAL A 69 0.05 -9.12 6.53
CA VAL A 69 0.46 -10.50 6.24
C VAL A 69 -0.71 -11.47 6.45
N ALA A 70 -1.43 -11.32 7.58
CA ALA A 70 -2.57 -12.17 7.88
C ALA A 70 -3.77 -11.91 6.96
N HIS A 71 -3.96 -10.64 6.57
CA HIS A 71 -5.09 -10.19 5.75
C HIS A 71 -4.63 -9.28 4.60
N PRO A 72 -3.95 -9.80 3.56
CA PRO A 72 -3.42 -8.97 2.46
C PRO A 72 -4.49 -8.16 1.74
N ARG A 73 -5.73 -8.63 1.74
CA ARG A 73 -6.89 -7.94 1.15
C ARG A 73 -7.16 -6.58 1.80
N LEU A 74 -6.78 -6.39 3.07
CA LEU A 74 -6.91 -5.14 3.81
C LEU A 74 -5.90 -4.08 3.38
N MET A 75 -4.89 -4.39 2.56
CA MET A 75 -3.97 -3.35 2.10
C MET A 75 -4.68 -2.35 1.18
N GLN A 76 -4.43 -1.05 1.40
CA GLN A 76 -4.93 0.04 0.58
C GLN A 76 -4.39 0.00 -0.84
N ARG A 77 -5.18 0.58 -1.77
CA ARG A 77 -4.85 0.60 -3.21
C ARG A 77 -5.30 1.89 -3.92
N PRO A 78 -4.49 2.40 -4.87
CA PRO A 78 -3.13 1.96 -5.21
C PRO A 78 -2.09 2.44 -4.18
N VAL A 79 -0.98 1.72 -4.04
CA VAL A 79 0.23 2.20 -3.33
C VAL A 79 1.31 2.38 -4.38
N LEU A 80 1.99 3.52 -4.35
CA LEU A 80 3.07 3.86 -5.27
C LEU A 80 4.38 3.92 -4.51
N VAL A 81 5.45 3.40 -5.10
CA VAL A 81 6.80 3.44 -4.55
C VAL A 81 7.72 4.05 -5.61
N ARG A 82 8.54 5.02 -5.21
CA ARG A 82 9.55 5.67 -6.06
C ARG A 82 10.81 5.91 -5.24
N GLY A 83 11.86 5.14 -5.52
CA GLY A 83 13.09 5.16 -4.73
C GLY A 83 12.81 4.80 -3.27
N ASP A 84 13.12 5.73 -2.38
CA ASP A 84 12.94 5.59 -0.92
C ASP A 84 11.63 6.20 -0.39
N ARG A 85 10.70 6.56 -1.29
CA ARG A 85 9.41 7.16 -0.93
C ARG A 85 8.25 6.30 -1.41
N ALA A 86 7.19 6.23 -0.62
CA ALA A 86 5.95 5.56 -0.96
C ALA A 86 4.73 6.39 -0.52
N ILE A 87 3.66 6.31 -1.28
CA ILE A 87 2.39 7.00 -0.97
C ILE A 87 1.17 6.11 -1.17
N ILE A 88 0.09 6.44 -0.47
CA ILE A 88 -1.24 5.93 -0.76
C ILE A 88 -1.87 6.81 -1.84
N GLY A 89 -2.19 6.23 -3.00
CA GLY A 89 -2.73 6.94 -4.16
C GLY A 89 -4.22 7.32 -4.03
N ARG A 90 -4.64 7.74 -2.84
CA ARG A 90 -5.99 8.21 -2.50
C ARG A 90 -5.87 9.55 -1.75
N PRO A 91 -6.50 10.64 -2.24
CA PRO A 91 -7.27 10.76 -3.48
C PRO A 91 -6.43 10.52 -4.74
N LYS A 92 -7.09 10.22 -5.88
CA LYS A 92 -6.40 9.85 -7.13
C LYS A 92 -5.45 10.93 -7.64
N ASP A 93 -5.69 12.18 -7.31
CA ASP A 93 -4.88 13.32 -7.76
C ASP A 93 -3.43 13.24 -7.22
N ARG A 94 -3.23 12.65 -6.03
CA ARG A 94 -1.89 12.42 -5.45
C ARG A 94 -1.00 11.54 -6.33
N VAL A 95 -1.60 10.66 -7.13
CA VAL A 95 -0.86 9.76 -8.03
C VAL A 95 -0.13 10.58 -9.09
N ALA A 96 -0.83 11.53 -9.73
CA ALA A 96 -0.25 12.35 -10.78
C ALA A 96 0.86 13.24 -10.23
N GLU A 97 0.65 13.86 -9.06
CA GLU A 97 1.66 14.69 -8.39
C GLU A 97 2.93 13.90 -8.04
N PHE A 98 2.78 12.69 -7.49
CA PHE A 98 3.91 11.83 -7.12
C PHE A 98 4.70 11.31 -8.32
N LEU A 99 4.03 11.12 -9.46
CA LEU A 99 4.69 10.73 -10.72
C LEU A 99 5.36 11.91 -11.42
N ALA A 100 4.86 13.14 -11.24
CA ALA A 100 5.36 14.33 -11.91
C ALA A 100 6.65 14.91 -11.31
N GLY A 101 6.92 14.67 -10.02
CA GLY A 101 8.14 15.14 -9.33
C GLY A 101 9.21 14.08 -9.26
#